data_AF-A0A916Y8S0-F1
#
_entry.id   AF-A0A916Y8S0-F1
#
_cell.length_a   1.000
_cell.length_b   1.000
_cell.length_c   1.000
_cell.angle_alpha   90.00
_cell.angle_beta   90.00
_cell.angle_gamma   90.00
#
_symmetry.space_group_name_H-M   'P 1'
#
loop_
_entity.id
_entity.type
_entity.pdbx_description
1 polymer ?
#
loop_
_entity_poly.entity_id
_entity_poly.type
_entity_poly.pdbx_seq_one_letter_code
_entity_poly.pdbx_strand_id
1 'polypeptide(L)'
;MTMRRTRRIGAAVVAVLALCLTACSGLPTEGSFQPGLSTEERSREARWQFSPDGPATGAEPAAIVLGFLDAGESPLDDWKVAREFLTPAAQTTWDPNERITVDSVNDRAVGEFEAESDGDGGTITARVTPTATVDERGAYRLAGDSVRSLDFELEQVDGEWRISSAPDGVVVQSGSFTSIFAPQALYFSSFDDRLVPDVRWFADSPTRVERIVTQLVETGPSPWLENAAFTAFDGIDVEKVTVSETSATVELSRAAAEASPEQRARMQTQLSRTLNIVDVRMTVDGSRITAPDDRIVSTEPDPRAMALAETDDGVAFGYFTNGEITPIPGLSDVIVEQFAPDGAADDPATSIVVSPDLMTAIVRTESGRMWWVDAEDGSYDVFNYEKEWTSPSLDAFGYVWSAHLDEAGLFQTWNDERDPRELNGLSQLTEVSAIQVSRDGARIAVTGRADNQPVLIVAGVRRDSDARPVGLSAPQDVYPLPGDAQAVAWVSDTAVAAMVVSDGRTVIREQQVGARGTRLTPSFVAEDITYGNPESSERLLADDGSLYIRNTTSWQQAGGDVLVLATQTGAPPMTDTTP
;
A
#
# COMPACT_ATOMS: atom_id res chain seq x y z
N MET A 1 73.76 28.34 35.63
CA MET A 1 73.30 27.47 34.51
C MET A 1 71.94 26.81 34.74
N THR A 2 71.34 26.93 35.93
CA THR A 2 70.12 26.23 36.36
C THR A 2 68.80 26.92 35.99
N MET A 3 68.74 28.26 35.92
CA MET A 3 67.50 29.01 35.60
C MET A 3 67.06 28.95 34.11
N ARG A 4 67.98 28.68 33.18
CA ARG A 4 67.65 28.57 31.74
C ARG A 4 67.01 27.22 31.37
N ARG A 5 67.23 26.17 32.16
CA ARG A 5 66.65 24.83 31.93
C ARG A 5 65.19 24.76 32.37
N THR A 6 64.83 25.36 33.50
CA THR A 6 63.44 25.41 33.99
C THR A 6 62.51 26.23 33.08
N ARG A 7 62.99 27.34 32.50
CA ARG A 7 62.22 28.10 31.50
C ARG A 7 61.98 27.34 30.20
N ARG A 8 62.93 26.50 29.76
CA ARG A 8 62.78 25.68 28.54
C ARG A 8 61.82 24.50 28.75
N ILE A 9 61.81 23.92 29.95
CA ILE A 9 60.87 22.85 30.31
C ILE A 9 59.45 23.42 30.42
N GLY A 10 59.28 24.59 31.04
CA GLY A 10 57.98 25.27 31.10
C GLY A 10 57.42 25.60 29.72
N ALA A 11 58.26 26.12 28.81
CA ALA A 11 57.83 26.42 27.44
C ALA A 11 57.46 25.15 26.64
N ALA A 12 58.20 24.04 26.84
CA ALA A 12 57.90 22.77 26.18
C ALA A 12 56.58 22.16 26.70
N VAL A 13 56.32 22.24 28.01
CA VAL A 13 55.07 21.75 28.61
C VAL A 13 53.88 22.57 28.14
N VAL A 14 54.01 23.89 28.04
CA VAL A 14 52.95 24.77 27.50
C VAL A 14 52.70 24.52 26.01
N ALA A 15 53.75 24.28 25.22
CA ALA A 15 53.61 23.96 23.80
C ALA A 15 52.92 22.60 23.57
N VAL A 16 53.23 21.59 24.39
CA VAL A 16 52.58 20.27 24.34
C VAL A 16 51.12 20.36 24.79
N LEU A 17 50.82 21.12 25.85
CA LEU A 17 49.44 21.36 26.30
C LEU A 17 48.61 22.13 25.25
N ALA A 18 49.22 23.11 24.56
CA ALA A 18 48.56 23.83 23.47
C ALA A 18 48.26 22.94 22.25
N LEU A 19 49.13 21.98 21.93
CA LEU A 19 48.90 20.97 20.88
C LEU A 19 47.82 19.95 21.26
N CYS A 20 47.63 19.65 22.55
CA CYS A 20 46.54 18.79 23.02
C CYS A 20 45.16 19.48 22.98
N LEU A 21 45.11 20.82 23.03
CA LEU A 21 43.87 21.60 22.97
C LEU A 21 43.28 21.73 21.55
N THR A 22 44.06 21.48 20.50
CA THR A 22 43.58 21.42 19.10
C THR A 22 43.23 20.00 18.64
N ALA A 23 43.33 19.01 19.53
CA ALA A 23 43.04 17.59 19.22
C ALA A 23 41.59 17.18 19.54
N CYS A 24 40.72 18.12 19.89
CA CYS A 24 39.29 17.86 19.90
C CYS A 24 38.82 17.78 18.44
N SER A 25 38.72 16.56 17.90
CA SER A 25 37.88 16.31 16.73
C SER A 25 36.46 16.76 17.09
N GLY A 26 35.98 17.83 16.44
CA GLY A 26 34.55 18.13 16.46
C GLY A 26 33.82 16.93 15.91
N LEU A 27 32.90 16.37 16.69
CA LEU A 27 31.90 15.48 16.13
C LEU A 27 31.12 16.29 15.08
N PRO A 28 30.94 15.80 13.84
CA PRO A 28 30.09 16.46 12.87
C PRO A 28 28.72 16.69 13.52
N THR A 29 28.30 17.96 13.64
CA THR A 29 26.94 18.31 14.07
C THR A 29 25.96 18.27 12.91
N GLU A 30 26.47 18.04 11.70
CA GLU A 30 25.74 17.79 10.46
C GLU A 30 26.19 16.42 9.95
N GLY A 31 25.23 15.53 9.78
CA GLY A 31 25.43 14.17 9.31
C GLY A 31 24.09 13.47 9.25
N SER A 32 23.79 12.80 8.14
CA SER A 32 22.56 12.02 8.04
C SER A 32 22.59 10.90 9.08
N PHE A 33 21.51 10.87 9.86
CA PHE A 33 21.11 9.68 10.56
C PHE A 33 20.41 8.79 9.53
N GLN A 34 20.99 7.63 9.22
CA GLN A 34 20.24 6.54 8.65
C GLN A 34 19.67 5.72 9.81
N PRO A 35 18.33 5.58 9.93
CA PRO A 35 17.76 4.64 10.88
C PRO A 35 18.35 3.25 10.60
N GLY A 36 18.89 2.61 11.64
CA GLY A 36 19.15 1.16 11.56
C GLY A 36 17.82 0.41 11.45
N LEU A 37 17.86 -0.79 10.86
CA LEU A 37 16.74 -1.73 10.72
C LEU A 37 15.77 -1.62 11.90
N SER A 38 14.53 -1.24 11.62
CA SER A 38 13.47 -1.38 12.61
C SER A 38 13.38 -2.86 12.95
N THR A 39 13.72 -3.20 14.19
CA THR A 39 13.18 -4.42 14.76
C THR A 39 11.71 -4.12 14.88
N GLU A 40 10.89 -4.58 13.92
CA GLU A 40 9.47 -4.73 14.17
C GLU A 40 9.38 -5.60 15.42
N GLU A 41 9.24 -4.93 16.56
CA GLU A 41 8.80 -5.55 17.78
C GLU A 41 7.45 -6.15 17.42
N ARG A 42 7.47 -7.44 17.10
CA ARG A 42 6.32 -8.34 17.22
C ARG A 42 5.93 -8.39 18.70
N SER A 43 5.61 -7.26 19.31
CA SER A 43 4.64 -7.26 20.38
C SER A 43 3.35 -7.68 19.71
N ARG A 44 2.92 -8.91 19.98
CA ARG A 44 1.48 -9.20 20.02
C ARG A 44 0.92 -8.20 21.02
N GLU A 45 0.58 -6.99 20.57
CA GLU A 45 -0.19 -6.08 21.37
C GLU A 45 -1.44 -6.86 21.73
N ALA A 46 -1.63 -7.10 23.03
CA ALA A 46 -2.86 -7.69 23.52
C ALA A 46 -3.98 -6.73 23.10
N ARG A 47 -4.60 -7.01 21.95
CA ARG A 47 -5.70 -6.21 21.45
C ARG A 47 -6.82 -6.34 22.46
N TRP A 48 -7.39 -5.20 22.83
CA TRP A 48 -8.49 -5.17 23.78
C TRP A 48 -9.65 -6.00 23.23
N GLN A 49 -10.04 -7.04 23.97
CA GLN A 49 -11.12 -7.93 23.57
C GLN A 49 -12.43 -7.43 24.18
N PHE A 50 -13.35 -7.02 23.32
CA PHE A 50 -14.71 -6.68 23.72
C PHE A 50 -15.48 -7.97 24.04
N SER A 51 -16.07 -8.05 25.23
CA SER A 51 -16.96 -9.14 25.63
C SER A 51 -18.34 -8.55 25.94
N PRO A 52 -19.26 -8.52 24.96
CA PRO A 52 -20.62 -8.03 25.18
C PRO A 52 -21.40 -8.98 26.09
N ASP A 53 -22.47 -8.46 26.70
CA ASP A 53 -23.43 -9.26 27.46
C ASP A 53 -24.42 -9.95 26.50
N GLY A 54 -24.88 -11.15 26.86
CA GLY A 54 -25.95 -11.85 26.15
C GLY A 54 -27.34 -11.22 26.36
N PRO A 55 -28.41 -11.78 25.76
CA PRO A 55 -29.76 -11.22 25.88
C PRO A 55 -30.25 -11.20 27.33
N ALA A 56 -30.63 -10.01 27.81
CA ALA A 56 -31.19 -9.87 29.15
C ALA A 56 -32.59 -10.51 29.26
N THR A 57 -32.88 -11.12 30.41
CA THR A 57 -34.19 -11.69 30.71
C THR A 57 -35.29 -10.62 30.66
N GLY A 58 -36.37 -10.89 29.92
CA GLY A 58 -37.48 -9.96 29.73
C GLY A 58 -37.13 -8.73 28.89
N ALA A 59 -36.06 -8.78 28.09
CA ALA A 59 -35.70 -7.68 27.19
C ALA A 59 -36.78 -7.48 26.11
N GLU A 60 -37.15 -6.22 25.88
CA GLU A 60 -38.05 -5.83 24.80
C GLU A 60 -37.43 -6.09 23.42
N PRO A 61 -38.23 -6.28 22.36
CA PRO A 61 -37.74 -6.58 21.00
C PRO A 61 -36.63 -5.64 20.49
N ALA A 62 -36.78 -4.32 20.72
CA ALA A 62 -35.77 -3.34 20.31
C ALA A 62 -34.45 -3.50 21.06
N ALA A 63 -34.48 -3.91 22.33
CA ALA A 63 -33.28 -4.17 23.12
C ALA A 63 -32.57 -5.45 22.67
N ILE A 64 -33.32 -6.46 22.20
CA ILE A 64 -32.75 -7.67 21.58
C ILE A 64 -31.99 -7.32 20.30
N VAL A 65 -32.57 -6.52 19.40
CA VAL A 65 -31.89 -6.09 18.16
C VAL A 65 -30.65 -5.24 18.46
N LEU A 66 -30.73 -4.30 19.41
CA LEU A 66 -29.57 -3.50 19.81
C LEU A 66 -28.45 -4.37 20.39
N GLY A 67 -28.78 -5.29 21.29
CA GLY A 67 -27.81 -6.22 21.88
C GLY A 67 -27.17 -7.14 20.84
N PHE A 68 -27.93 -7.60 19.85
CA PHE A 68 -27.39 -8.36 18.71
C PHE A 68 -26.39 -7.55 17.89
N LEU A 69 -26.72 -6.30 17.56
CA LEU A 69 -25.82 -5.41 16.81
C LEU A 69 -24.53 -5.12 17.59
N ASP A 70 -24.62 -4.90 18.90
CA ASP A 70 -23.45 -4.68 19.76
C ASP A 70 -22.63 -5.97 19.93
N ALA A 71 -23.30 -7.13 20.02
CA ALA A 71 -22.66 -8.43 20.11
C ALA A 71 -21.88 -8.82 18.83
N GLY A 72 -22.24 -8.22 17.68
CA GLY A 72 -21.53 -8.34 16.41
C GLY A 72 -20.07 -7.88 16.44
N GLU A 73 -19.68 -7.09 17.45
CA GLU A 73 -18.30 -6.62 17.62
C GLU A 73 -17.36 -7.63 18.31
N SER A 74 -17.87 -8.80 18.73
CA SER A 74 -17.08 -9.86 19.35
C SER A 74 -16.97 -11.10 18.45
N PRO A 75 -15.88 -11.27 17.69
CA PRO A 75 -15.66 -12.42 16.81
C PRO A 75 -15.28 -13.71 17.56
N LEU A 76 -15.23 -13.69 18.88
CA LEU A 76 -14.83 -14.83 19.71
C LEU A 76 -15.81 -16.00 19.57
N ASP A 77 -15.25 -17.21 19.52
CA ASP A 77 -15.98 -18.47 19.40
C ASP A 77 -17.06 -18.45 18.30
N ASP A 78 -16.73 -17.88 17.13
CA ASP A 78 -17.65 -17.71 16.00
C ASP A 78 -18.89 -16.85 16.34
N TRP A 79 -18.64 -15.65 16.85
CA TRP A 79 -19.67 -14.68 17.27
C TRP A 79 -20.69 -15.28 18.25
N LYS A 80 -20.20 -16.12 19.17
CA LYS A 80 -21.04 -16.89 20.10
C LYS A 80 -22.08 -16.04 20.83
N VAL A 81 -21.69 -14.87 21.33
CA VAL A 81 -22.61 -13.97 22.06
C VAL A 81 -23.69 -13.41 21.15
N ALA A 82 -23.37 -13.03 19.91
CA ALA A 82 -24.39 -12.57 18.95
C ALA A 82 -25.38 -13.70 18.62
N ARG A 83 -24.89 -14.93 18.48
CA ARG A 83 -25.74 -16.12 18.27
C ARG A 83 -26.72 -16.35 19.45
N GLU A 84 -26.41 -15.93 20.67
CA GLU A 84 -27.35 -16.07 21.81
C GLU A 84 -28.64 -15.24 21.65
N PHE A 85 -28.62 -14.16 20.85
CA PHE A 85 -29.80 -13.35 20.53
C PHE A 85 -30.70 -13.99 19.46
N LEU A 86 -30.18 -14.97 18.73
CA LEU A 86 -30.89 -15.65 17.63
C LEU A 86 -31.69 -16.86 18.16
N THR A 87 -32.74 -17.23 17.43
CA THR A 87 -33.46 -18.49 17.67
C THR A 87 -32.57 -19.70 17.33
N PRO A 88 -32.83 -20.90 17.87
CA PRO A 88 -32.01 -22.08 17.57
C PRO A 88 -31.88 -22.40 16.07
N ALA A 89 -32.90 -22.06 15.27
CA ALA A 89 -32.85 -22.22 13.82
C ALA A 89 -31.96 -21.15 13.16
N ALA A 90 -32.14 -19.88 13.51
CA ALA A 90 -31.33 -18.79 12.98
C ALA A 90 -29.84 -18.90 13.36
N GLN A 91 -29.53 -19.46 14.53
CA GLN A 91 -28.15 -19.71 14.96
C GLN A 91 -27.35 -20.58 14.00
N THR A 92 -28.00 -21.50 13.28
CA THR A 92 -27.30 -22.44 12.38
C THR A 92 -27.18 -21.92 10.95
N THR A 93 -28.00 -20.94 10.56
CA THR A 93 -28.04 -20.40 9.19
C THR A 93 -27.41 -19.03 9.06
N TRP A 94 -27.37 -18.23 10.14
CA TRP A 94 -26.77 -16.90 10.10
C TRP A 94 -25.26 -16.97 9.92
N ASP A 95 -24.76 -16.29 8.89
CA ASP A 95 -23.33 -16.15 8.59
C ASP A 95 -22.81 -14.76 8.96
N PRO A 96 -21.99 -14.62 10.04
CA PRO A 96 -21.40 -13.33 10.41
C PRO A 96 -20.33 -12.83 9.42
N ASN A 97 -19.80 -13.70 8.55
CA ASN A 97 -18.67 -13.39 7.68
C ASN A 97 -19.09 -12.87 6.30
N GLU A 98 -20.36 -13.05 5.91
CA GLU A 98 -20.91 -12.63 4.62
C GLU A 98 -20.66 -11.14 4.34
N ARG A 99 -20.79 -10.30 5.37
CA ARG A 99 -20.52 -8.87 5.27
C ARG A 99 -20.18 -8.25 6.62
N ILE A 100 -19.17 -7.39 6.65
CA ILE A 100 -18.93 -6.47 7.77
C ILE A 100 -19.38 -5.08 7.35
N THR A 101 -20.26 -4.46 8.11
CA THR A 101 -20.69 -3.07 7.89
C THR A 101 -20.00 -2.19 8.93
N VAL A 102 -19.14 -1.28 8.47
CA VAL A 102 -18.44 -0.34 9.37
C VAL A 102 -19.25 0.94 9.47
N ASP A 103 -19.97 1.16 10.57
CA ASP A 103 -20.95 2.24 10.68
C ASP A 103 -20.50 3.44 11.52
N SER A 104 -21.13 4.59 11.24
CA SER A 104 -21.14 5.74 12.14
C SER A 104 -22.19 5.52 13.23
N VAL A 105 -21.74 5.19 14.45
CA VAL A 105 -22.64 4.84 15.57
C VAL A 105 -23.64 5.95 15.91
N ASN A 106 -23.25 7.22 15.68
CA ASN A 106 -24.09 8.38 16.00
C ASN A 106 -25.37 8.45 15.14
N ASP A 107 -25.38 7.77 14.00
CA ASP A 107 -26.48 7.77 13.05
C ASP A 107 -27.32 6.49 13.12
N ARG A 108 -26.95 5.54 13.99
CA ARG A 108 -27.66 4.28 14.18
C ARG A 108 -29.01 4.54 14.85
N ALA A 109 -30.08 3.98 14.29
CA ALA A 109 -31.42 4.06 14.86
C ALA A 109 -32.15 2.73 14.72
N VAL A 110 -32.78 2.26 15.80
CA VAL A 110 -33.66 1.08 15.77
C VAL A 110 -35.11 1.56 15.78
N GLY A 111 -35.90 1.02 14.85
CA GLY A 111 -37.32 1.34 14.68
C GLY A 111 -38.22 0.78 15.78
N GLU A 112 -39.51 1.06 15.67
CA GLU A 112 -40.53 0.47 16.55
C GLU A 112 -40.78 -1.00 16.17
N PHE A 113 -41.17 -1.82 17.15
CA PHE A 113 -41.56 -3.21 16.91
C PHE A 113 -42.95 -3.26 16.26
N GLU A 114 -43.04 -3.86 15.08
CA GLU A 114 -44.28 -4.08 14.36
C GLU A 114 -44.77 -5.50 14.61
N ALA A 115 -45.67 -5.65 15.60
CA ALA A 115 -46.21 -6.95 15.98
C ALA A 115 -47.08 -7.55 14.85
N GLU A 116 -46.93 -8.86 14.65
CA GLU A 116 -47.79 -9.63 13.77
C GLU A 116 -49.22 -9.76 14.32
N SER A 117 -50.16 -10.12 13.45
CA SER A 117 -51.59 -10.11 13.78
C SER A 117 -52.01 -11.18 14.80
N ASP A 118 -51.24 -12.27 14.92
CA ASP A 118 -51.43 -13.33 15.91
C ASP A 118 -50.69 -13.07 17.22
N GLY A 119 -49.74 -12.12 17.23
CA GLY A 119 -49.00 -11.67 18.41
C GLY A 119 -47.83 -12.58 18.82
N ASP A 120 -47.50 -13.60 18.03
CA ASP A 120 -46.44 -14.56 18.32
C ASP A 120 -45.07 -14.14 17.74
N GLY A 121 -45.06 -13.11 16.89
CA GLY A 121 -43.86 -12.55 16.25
C GLY A 121 -44.01 -11.09 15.85
N GLY A 122 -43.00 -10.56 15.18
CA GLY A 122 -43.01 -9.21 14.62
C GLY A 122 -41.68 -8.80 14.01
N THR A 123 -41.66 -7.62 13.40
CA THR A 123 -40.49 -7.11 12.69
C THR A 123 -39.94 -5.84 13.33
N ILE A 124 -38.63 -5.63 13.19
CA ILE A 124 -37.93 -4.39 13.52
C ILE A 124 -36.97 -4.06 12.39
N THR A 125 -36.95 -2.79 11.97
CA THR A 125 -35.91 -2.27 11.08
C THR A 125 -34.90 -1.44 11.86
N ALA A 126 -33.62 -1.79 11.75
CA ALA A 126 -32.52 -0.92 12.16
C ALA A 126 -32.00 -0.12 10.95
N ARG A 127 -31.63 1.14 11.18
CA ARG A 127 -30.97 2.01 10.20
C ARG A 127 -29.53 2.22 10.62
N VAL A 128 -28.60 1.93 9.72
CA VAL A 128 -27.17 2.14 9.89
C VAL A 128 -26.66 3.05 8.77
N THR A 129 -25.61 3.82 9.03
CA THR A 129 -24.93 4.63 8.01
C THR A 129 -23.53 4.06 7.81
N PRO A 130 -23.33 3.19 6.80
CA PRO A 130 -22.04 2.59 6.53
C PRO A 130 -21.05 3.66 6.07
N THR A 131 -19.87 3.66 6.68
CA THR A 131 -18.69 4.40 6.21
C THR A 131 -17.79 3.52 5.34
N ALA A 132 -17.93 2.20 5.50
CA ALA A 132 -17.27 1.19 4.70
C ALA A 132 -17.97 -0.17 4.84
N THR A 133 -17.63 -1.08 3.95
CA THR A 133 -18.04 -2.48 4.01
C THR A 133 -16.85 -3.39 3.76
N VAL A 134 -16.87 -4.58 4.36
CA VAL A 134 -15.99 -5.70 4.01
C VAL A 134 -16.88 -6.83 3.51
N ASP A 135 -16.61 -7.38 2.33
CA ASP A 135 -17.38 -8.51 1.78
C ASP A 135 -16.89 -9.87 2.30
N GLU A 136 -17.56 -10.95 1.89
CA GLU A 136 -17.24 -12.34 2.22
C GLU A 136 -15.77 -12.73 1.97
N ARG A 137 -15.10 -12.06 1.01
CA ARG A 137 -13.70 -12.32 0.67
C ARG A 137 -12.74 -11.62 1.62
N GLY A 138 -13.24 -10.72 2.46
CA GLY A 138 -12.44 -9.78 3.23
C GLY A 138 -12.10 -8.50 2.46
N ALA A 139 -12.66 -8.26 1.27
CA ALA A 139 -12.32 -7.07 0.49
C ALA A 139 -13.05 -5.85 1.06
N TYR A 140 -12.28 -4.85 1.48
CA TYR A 140 -12.78 -3.59 2.02
C TYR A 140 -13.12 -2.62 0.88
N ARG A 141 -14.29 -1.98 0.98
CA ARG A 141 -14.71 -0.87 0.13
C ARG A 141 -15.24 0.28 0.95
N LEU A 142 -14.94 1.51 0.53
CA LEU A 142 -15.60 2.69 1.07
C LEU A 142 -17.09 2.64 0.72
N ALA A 143 -17.91 3.04 1.69
CA ALA A 143 -19.33 3.28 1.47
C ALA A 143 -19.57 4.79 1.54
N GLY A 144 -20.48 5.30 0.72
CA GLY A 144 -20.97 6.66 0.90
C GLY A 144 -21.85 6.75 2.15
N ASP A 145 -22.16 7.97 2.58
CA ASP A 145 -22.99 8.24 3.76
C ASP A 145 -24.50 7.93 3.55
N SER A 146 -24.83 6.94 2.71
CA SER A 146 -26.20 6.50 2.46
C SER A 146 -26.70 5.62 3.60
N VAL A 147 -27.87 5.95 4.15
CA VAL A 147 -28.53 5.14 5.17
C VAL A 147 -28.95 3.79 4.59
N ARG A 148 -28.62 2.71 5.29
CA ARG A 148 -29.02 1.34 4.98
C ARG A 148 -29.99 0.82 6.05
N SER A 149 -31.07 0.20 5.61
CA SER A 149 -31.99 -0.54 6.49
C SER A 149 -31.54 -1.98 6.63
N LEU A 150 -31.64 -2.51 7.85
CA LEU A 150 -31.44 -3.89 8.23
C LEU A 150 -32.73 -4.38 8.88
N ASP A 151 -33.40 -5.34 8.24
CA ASP A 151 -34.70 -5.84 8.70
C ASP A 151 -34.52 -7.12 9.51
N PHE A 152 -35.17 -7.19 10.66
CA PHE A 152 -35.12 -8.29 11.61
C PHE A 152 -36.53 -8.84 11.83
N GLU A 153 -36.64 -10.16 11.89
CA GLU A 153 -37.85 -10.86 12.35
C GLU A 153 -37.57 -11.42 13.75
N LEU A 154 -38.54 -11.30 14.65
CA LEU A 154 -38.45 -11.76 16.02
C LEU A 154 -39.64 -12.65 16.38
N GLU A 155 -39.37 -13.64 17.22
CA GLU A 155 -40.37 -14.55 17.80
C GLU A 155 -40.04 -14.81 19.28
N GLN A 156 -40.99 -15.37 20.03
CA GLN A 156 -40.74 -15.78 21.40
C GLN A 156 -40.25 -17.23 21.48
N VAL A 157 -39.14 -17.44 22.17
CA VAL A 157 -38.59 -18.76 22.54
C VAL A 157 -38.62 -18.86 24.06
N ASP A 158 -39.38 -19.81 24.59
CA ASP A 158 -39.57 -20.03 26.04
C ASP A 158 -40.02 -18.76 26.80
N GLY A 159 -40.79 -17.89 26.14
CA GLY A 159 -41.30 -16.63 26.71
C GLY A 159 -40.33 -15.45 26.63
N GLU A 160 -39.21 -15.61 25.92
CA GLU A 160 -38.20 -14.57 25.72
C GLU A 160 -38.06 -14.23 24.23
N TRP A 161 -37.91 -12.95 23.89
CA TRP A 161 -37.75 -12.52 22.50
C TRP A 161 -36.40 -12.97 21.91
N ARG A 162 -36.42 -13.53 20.71
CA ARG A 162 -35.24 -13.93 19.93
C ARG A 162 -35.42 -13.55 18.47
N ILE A 163 -34.32 -13.34 17.77
CA ILE A 163 -34.30 -12.99 16.34
C ILE A 163 -34.40 -14.29 15.53
N SER A 164 -35.50 -14.45 14.80
CA SER A 164 -35.74 -15.60 13.90
C SER A 164 -35.15 -15.40 12.50
N SER A 165 -34.93 -14.15 12.09
CA SER A 165 -34.29 -13.79 10.83
C SER A 165 -33.48 -12.50 10.99
N ALA A 166 -32.24 -12.51 10.54
CA ALA A 166 -31.33 -11.36 10.51
C ALA A 166 -30.61 -11.32 9.16
N PRO A 167 -30.20 -10.13 8.68
CA PRO A 167 -29.29 -10.05 7.56
C PRO A 167 -27.95 -10.69 7.93
N ASP A 168 -27.39 -11.50 7.03
CA ASP A 168 -26.06 -12.05 7.20
C ASP A 168 -25.01 -10.94 7.28
N GLY A 169 -24.05 -11.15 8.16
CA GLY A 169 -23.01 -10.18 8.50
C GLY A 169 -23.16 -9.54 9.88
N VAL A 170 -22.19 -8.68 10.20
CA VAL A 170 -22.13 -7.93 11.45
C VAL A 170 -21.97 -6.43 11.20
N VAL A 171 -22.43 -5.63 12.15
CA VAL A 171 -22.24 -4.18 12.16
C VAL A 171 -21.20 -3.83 13.21
N VAL A 172 -20.21 -3.04 12.83
CA VAL A 172 -19.04 -2.72 13.67
C VAL A 172 -18.86 -1.21 13.66
N GLN A 173 -18.70 -0.62 14.83
CA GLN A 173 -18.45 0.79 14.90
C GLN A 173 -17.11 1.17 14.24
N SER A 174 -17.15 2.25 13.48
CA SER A 174 -15.99 2.82 12.80
C SER A 174 -14.77 3.10 13.70
N GLY A 175 -14.99 3.34 15.01
CA GLY A 175 -13.93 3.57 15.99
C GLY A 175 -13.31 2.29 16.58
N SER A 176 -14.04 1.16 16.58
CA SER A 176 -13.57 -0.13 17.11
C SER A 176 -13.07 -1.08 16.01
N PHE A 177 -13.40 -0.81 14.74
CA PHE A 177 -13.10 -1.69 13.60
C PHE A 177 -11.65 -2.21 13.57
N THR A 178 -10.65 -1.33 13.71
CA THR A 178 -9.23 -1.73 13.66
C THR A 178 -8.73 -2.48 14.90
N SER A 179 -9.52 -2.48 15.98
CA SER A 179 -9.26 -3.31 17.17
C SER A 179 -9.80 -4.73 17.00
N ILE A 180 -10.87 -4.90 16.21
CA ILE A 180 -11.57 -6.17 16.01
C ILE A 180 -11.10 -6.89 14.73
N PHE A 181 -10.76 -6.13 13.69
CA PHE A 181 -10.30 -6.64 12.40
C PHE A 181 -8.89 -6.15 12.11
N ALA A 182 -8.10 -7.00 11.46
CA ALA A 182 -6.74 -6.70 11.05
C ALA A 182 -6.57 -6.90 9.53
N PRO A 183 -5.95 -5.93 8.84
CA PRO A 183 -5.63 -6.08 7.42
C PRO A 183 -4.58 -7.19 7.24
N GLN A 184 -4.63 -7.84 6.09
CA GLN A 184 -3.70 -8.87 5.65
C GLN A 184 -3.47 -8.71 4.15
N ALA A 185 -2.22 -8.57 3.73
CA ALA A 185 -1.86 -8.66 2.32
C ALA A 185 -1.83 -10.14 1.91
N LEU A 186 -2.69 -10.51 0.96
CA LEU A 186 -2.61 -11.80 0.26
C LEU A 186 -1.75 -11.58 -0.99
N TYR A 187 -0.65 -12.30 -1.10
CA TYR A 187 0.29 -12.14 -2.21
C TYR A 187 -0.04 -13.11 -3.33
N PHE A 188 -0.33 -12.55 -4.51
CA PHE A 188 -0.57 -13.27 -5.75
C PHE A 188 0.56 -13.03 -6.74
N SER A 189 0.63 -13.83 -7.80
CA SER A 189 1.62 -13.64 -8.87
C SER A 189 1.21 -12.49 -9.78
N SER A 190 2.18 -11.72 -10.25
CA SER A 190 2.05 -10.90 -11.46
C SER A 190 2.98 -11.44 -12.55
N PHE A 191 3.11 -10.72 -13.66
CA PHE A 191 4.01 -11.05 -14.76
C PHE A 191 5.49 -11.01 -14.33
N ASP A 192 6.35 -11.77 -15.03
CA ASP A 192 7.79 -11.90 -14.77
C ASP A 192 8.13 -12.16 -13.28
N ASP A 193 7.49 -13.17 -12.70
CA ASP A 193 7.77 -13.70 -11.36
C ASP A 193 7.63 -12.73 -10.18
N ARG A 194 6.98 -11.58 -10.37
CA ARG A 194 6.70 -10.60 -9.31
C ARG A 194 5.50 -11.01 -8.48
N LEU A 195 5.39 -10.43 -7.28
CA LEU A 195 4.25 -10.59 -6.41
C LEU A 195 3.48 -9.28 -6.28
N VAL A 196 2.16 -9.39 -6.24
CA VAL A 196 1.24 -8.27 -6.06
C VAL A 196 0.38 -8.52 -4.81
N PRO A 197 0.30 -7.57 -3.88
CA PRO A 197 -0.54 -7.71 -2.69
C PRO A 197 -1.99 -7.30 -2.96
N ASP A 198 -2.92 -8.09 -2.42
CA ASP A 198 -4.34 -7.81 -2.31
C ASP A 198 -4.71 -7.72 -0.81
N VAL A 199 -4.99 -6.51 -0.32
CA VAL A 199 -5.24 -6.27 1.12
C VAL A 199 -6.67 -6.67 1.47
N ARG A 200 -6.81 -7.54 2.47
CA ARG A 200 -8.11 -8.03 2.97
C ARG A 200 -8.21 -7.94 4.48
N TRP A 201 -9.41 -7.84 5.00
CA TRP A 201 -9.69 -7.70 6.43
C TRP A 201 -10.26 -8.98 7.02
N PHE A 202 -9.66 -9.40 8.12
CA PHE A 202 -10.04 -10.59 8.87
C PHE A 202 -10.23 -10.25 10.32
N ALA A 203 -11.25 -10.83 10.95
CA ALA A 203 -11.45 -10.72 12.38
C ALA A 203 -10.21 -11.26 13.13
N ASP A 204 -9.82 -10.60 14.21
CA ASP A 204 -8.75 -11.06 15.09
C ASP A 204 -9.28 -12.16 16.00
N SER A 205 -9.35 -13.38 15.47
CA SER A 205 -9.86 -14.57 16.13
C SER A 205 -8.87 -15.75 16.04
N PRO A 206 -9.05 -16.81 16.84
CA PRO A 206 -8.23 -18.02 16.74
C PRO A 206 -8.24 -18.69 15.34
N THR A 207 -9.29 -18.45 14.53
CA THR A 207 -9.45 -19.02 13.17
C THR A 207 -8.94 -18.08 12.06
N ARG A 208 -8.36 -16.92 12.41
CA ARG A 208 -7.89 -15.91 11.43
C ARG A 208 -6.99 -16.49 10.35
N VAL A 209 -6.00 -17.31 10.72
CA VAL A 209 -5.04 -17.91 9.78
C VAL A 209 -5.71 -18.91 8.85
N GLU A 210 -6.64 -19.72 9.36
CA GLU A 210 -7.44 -20.63 8.53
C GLU A 210 -8.23 -19.84 7.48
N ARG A 211 -8.92 -18.77 7.89
CA ARG A 211 -9.68 -17.91 6.97
C ARG A 211 -8.78 -17.25 5.93
N ILE A 212 -7.58 -16.78 6.30
CA ILE A 212 -6.61 -16.21 5.34
C ILE A 212 -6.22 -17.24 4.28
N VAL A 213 -5.92 -18.48 4.70
CA VAL A 213 -5.52 -19.55 3.78
C VAL A 213 -6.67 -19.95 2.86
N THR A 214 -7.88 -20.14 3.39
CA THR A 214 -9.09 -20.41 2.59
C THR A 214 -9.29 -19.31 1.55
N GLN A 215 -9.18 -18.04 1.93
CA GLN A 215 -9.33 -16.92 1.00
C GLN A 215 -8.24 -16.88 -0.08
N LEU A 216 -6.97 -17.13 0.28
CA LEU A 216 -5.87 -17.20 -0.68
C LEU A 216 -6.06 -18.30 -1.73
N VAL A 217 -6.47 -19.49 -1.27
CA VAL A 217 -6.52 -20.71 -2.10
C VAL A 217 -7.80 -20.75 -2.93
N GLU A 218 -8.96 -20.55 -2.30
CA GLU A 218 -10.26 -20.84 -2.92
C GLU A 218 -10.85 -19.66 -3.69
N THR A 219 -10.49 -18.41 -3.36
CA THR A 219 -11.10 -17.23 -3.99
C THR A 219 -10.21 -16.53 -5.01
N GLY A 220 -8.90 -16.77 -4.98
CA GLY A 220 -7.94 -16.07 -5.84
C GLY A 220 -7.93 -14.55 -5.59
N PRO A 221 -7.33 -13.73 -6.47
CA PRO A 221 -7.29 -12.26 -6.32
C PRO A 221 -8.66 -11.58 -6.35
N SER A 222 -8.79 -10.43 -5.69
CA SER A 222 -10.02 -9.63 -5.75
C SER A 222 -10.33 -9.14 -7.18
N PRO A 223 -11.61 -8.93 -7.55
CA PRO A 223 -12.01 -8.60 -8.93
C PRO A 223 -11.34 -7.34 -9.53
N TRP A 224 -10.95 -6.37 -8.70
CA TRP A 224 -10.24 -5.17 -9.18
C TRP A 224 -8.83 -5.46 -9.71
N LEU A 225 -8.27 -6.64 -9.43
CA LEU A 225 -6.99 -7.14 -9.96
C LEU A 225 -7.17 -8.10 -11.14
N GLU A 226 -8.34 -8.11 -11.79
CA GLU A 226 -8.60 -8.90 -12.99
C GLU A 226 -7.47 -8.74 -14.03
N ASN A 227 -6.88 -9.85 -14.47
CA ASN A 227 -5.75 -9.91 -15.42
C ASN A 227 -4.51 -9.07 -15.03
N ALA A 228 -4.38 -8.72 -13.75
CA ALA A 228 -3.20 -8.09 -13.17
C ALA A 228 -2.50 -9.01 -12.14
N ALA A 229 -3.28 -9.88 -11.50
CA ALA A 229 -2.83 -10.83 -10.49
C ALA A 229 -3.35 -12.25 -10.78
N PHE A 230 -2.58 -13.27 -10.39
CA PHE A 230 -2.87 -14.68 -10.67
C PHE A 230 -2.60 -15.59 -9.46
N THR A 231 -3.52 -16.51 -9.20
CA THR A 231 -3.37 -17.54 -8.17
C THR A 231 -2.58 -18.75 -8.67
N ALA A 232 -1.79 -19.37 -7.80
CA ALA A 232 -1.16 -20.67 -8.09
C ALA A 232 -2.06 -21.87 -7.72
N PHE A 233 -3.20 -21.60 -7.10
CA PHE A 233 -4.12 -22.59 -6.54
C PHE A 233 -5.31 -22.90 -7.46
N ASP A 234 -5.23 -22.57 -8.76
CA ASP A 234 -6.32 -22.90 -9.69
C ASP A 234 -6.57 -24.43 -9.70
N GLY A 235 -7.81 -24.82 -9.38
CA GLY A 235 -8.21 -26.22 -9.20
C GLY A 235 -7.67 -26.93 -7.95
N ILE A 236 -7.16 -26.18 -6.97
CA ILE A 236 -6.67 -26.67 -5.68
C ILE A 236 -7.57 -26.18 -4.55
N ASP A 237 -7.98 -27.08 -3.66
CA ASP A 237 -8.84 -26.76 -2.51
C ASP A 237 -8.08 -26.91 -1.19
N VAL A 238 -8.55 -26.22 -0.14
CA VAL A 238 -8.06 -26.41 1.22
C VAL A 238 -8.89 -27.49 1.91
N GLU A 239 -8.22 -28.52 2.42
CA GLU A 239 -8.88 -29.58 3.19
C GLU A 239 -8.81 -29.30 4.70
N LYS A 240 -7.67 -28.73 5.15
CA LYS A 240 -7.45 -28.42 6.56
C LYS A 240 -6.29 -27.45 6.76
N VAL A 241 -6.43 -26.54 7.72
CA VAL A 241 -5.32 -25.71 8.20
C VAL A 241 -5.02 -26.06 9.66
N THR A 242 -3.74 -26.30 9.96
CA THR A 242 -3.26 -26.52 11.33
C THR A 242 -2.19 -25.49 11.67
N VAL A 243 -2.41 -24.73 12.74
CA VAL A 243 -1.54 -23.61 13.12
C VAL A 243 -0.88 -23.90 14.47
N SER A 244 0.41 -23.61 14.56
CA SER A 244 1.20 -23.56 15.78
C SER A 244 1.76 -22.15 15.98
N GLU A 245 2.51 -21.90 17.06
CA GLU A 245 3.03 -20.56 17.36
C GLU A 245 3.90 -19.95 16.25
N THR A 246 4.61 -20.78 15.48
CA THR A 246 5.54 -20.31 14.43
C THR A 246 5.37 -21.05 13.10
N SER A 247 4.41 -21.97 12.99
CA SER A 247 4.23 -22.76 11.77
C SER A 247 2.77 -22.93 11.38
N ALA A 248 2.49 -23.02 10.09
CA ALA A 248 1.21 -23.47 9.55
C ALA A 248 1.42 -24.69 8.66
N THR A 249 0.54 -25.67 8.78
CA THR A 249 0.44 -26.81 7.87
C THR A 249 -0.89 -26.70 7.14
N VAL A 250 -0.83 -26.60 5.82
CA VAL A 250 -1.97 -26.49 4.93
C VAL A 250 -2.11 -27.81 4.18
N GLU A 251 -3.14 -28.56 4.54
CA GLU A 251 -3.57 -29.74 3.81
C GLU A 251 -4.36 -29.29 2.59
N LEU A 252 -3.88 -29.66 1.42
CA LEU A 252 -4.47 -29.34 0.12
C LEU A 252 -5.08 -30.59 -0.49
N SER A 253 -6.00 -30.40 -1.45
CA SER A 253 -6.57 -31.49 -2.23
C SER A 253 -5.49 -32.25 -3.03
N ARG A 254 -5.80 -33.49 -3.47
CA ARG A 254 -4.84 -34.35 -4.18
C ARG A 254 -4.25 -33.70 -5.45
N ALA A 255 -5.00 -32.79 -6.08
CA ALA A 255 -4.54 -32.04 -7.25
C ALA A 255 -3.21 -31.30 -6.98
N ALA A 256 -2.94 -30.87 -5.73
CA ALA A 256 -1.70 -30.19 -5.39
C ALA A 256 -0.47 -31.10 -5.48
N ALA A 257 -0.62 -32.41 -5.29
CA ALA A 257 0.46 -33.37 -5.47
C ALA A 257 0.75 -33.67 -6.94
N GLU A 258 -0.26 -33.54 -7.80
CA GLU A 258 -0.21 -33.76 -9.25
C GLU A 258 0.27 -32.51 -10.02
N ALA A 259 0.18 -31.34 -9.38
CA ALA A 259 0.69 -30.08 -9.89
C ALA A 259 2.19 -30.12 -10.24
N SER A 260 2.60 -29.28 -11.20
CA SER A 260 3.99 -29.21 -11.62
C SER A 260 4.91 -28.75 -10.48
N PRO A 261 6.22 -29.06 -10.52
CA PRO A 261 7.17 -28.53 -9.55
C PRO A 261 7.12 -27.00 -9.43
N GLU A 262 6.99 -26.29 -10.55
CA GLU A 262 6.94 -24.83 -10.63
C GLU A 262 5.65 -24.29 -9.99
N GLN A 263 4.50 -24.91 -10.27
CA GLN A 263 3.24 -24.54 -9.63
C GLN A 263 3.30 -24.76 -8.11
N ARG A 264 3.89 -25.86 -7.65
CA ARG A 264 4.11 -26.11 -6.21
C ARG A 264 5.06 -25.10 -5.58
N ALA A 265 6.12 -24.69 -6.28
CA ALA A 265 7.00 -23.61 -5.84
C ALA A 265 6.21 -22.32 -5.65
N ARG A 266 5.38 -21.95 -6.63
CA ARG A 266 4.56 -20.74 -6.55
C ARG A 266 3.49 -20.81 -5.46
N MET A 267 2.83 -21.94 -5.26
CA MET A 267 1.89 -22.15 -4.14
C MET A 267 2.60 -21.92 -2.79
N GLN A 268 3.79 -22.51 -2.60
CA GLN A 268 4.59 -22.33 -1.39
C GLN A 268 4.99 -20.86 -1.16
N THR A 269 5.37 -20.14 -2.23
CA THR A 269 5.66 -18.70 -2.18
C THR A 269 4.44 -17.89 -1.78
N GLN A 270 3.29 -18.06 -2.45
CA GLN A 270 2.09 -17.27 -2.15
C GLN A 270 1.64 -17.49 -0.70
N LEU A 271 1.68 -18.73 -0.21
CA LEU A 271 1.39 -19.06 1.19
C LEU A 271 2.38 -18.43 2.18
N SER A 272 3.69 -18.57 1.94
CA SER A 272 4.72 -18.06 2.86
C SER A 272 4.74 -16.53 2.92
N ARG A 273 4.59 -15.86 1.78
CA ARG A 273 4.53 -14.40 1.68
C ARG A 273 3.26 -13.85 2.33
N THR A 274 2.12 -14.52 2.15
CA THR A 274 0.85 -14.13 2.77
C THR A 274 0.87 -14.30 4.28
N LEU A 275 1.32 -15.45 4.81
CA LEU A 275 1.24 -15.70 6.26
C LEU A 275 2.34 -15.01 7.07
N ASN A 276 3.50 -14.73 6.46
CA ASN A 276 4.66 -14.12 7.13
C ASN A 276 5.03 -14.81 8.47
N ILE A 277 4.85 -16.13 8.53
CA ILE A 277 5.29 -16.98 9.64
C ILE A 277 6.55 -17.76 9.25
N VAL A 278 7.29 -18.23 10.26
CA VAL A 278 8.62 -18.83 10.06
C VAL A 278 8.60 -20.05 9.16
N ASP A 279 7.57 -20.89 9.26
CA ASP A 279 7.52 -22.18 8.56
C ASP A 279 6.10 -22.48 8.07
N VAL A 280 5.92 -22.49 6.75
CA VAL A 280 4.66 -22.90 6.11
C VAL A 280 4.89 -24.20 5.36
N ARG A 281 4.05 -25.20 5.60
CA ARG A 281 4.14 -26.53 4.97
C ARG A 281 2.88 -26.87 4.24
N MET A 282 3.03 -27.42 3.04
CA MET A 282 1.93 -28.02 2.30
C MET A 282 1.93 -29.55 2.47
N THR A 283 0.74 -30.12 2.65
CA THR A 283 0.53 -31.57 2.79
C THR A 283 -0.64 -32.05 1.91
N VAL A 284 -0.61 -33.32 1.52
CA VAL A 284 -1.68 -34.03 0.80
C VAL A 284 -1.79 -35.44 1.38
N ASP A 285 -3.01 -35.87 1.71
CA ASP A 285 -3.30 -37.11 2.44
C ASP A 285 -2.39 -37.27 3.70
N GLY A 286 -2.15 -36.17 4.42
CA GLY A 286 -1.29 -36.07 5.61
C GLY A 286 0.21 -36.18 5.35
N SER A 287 0.63 -36.28 4.08
CA SER A 287 2.03 -36.39 3.67
C SER A 287 2.55 -35.07 3.11
N ARG A 288 3.75 -34.65 3.52
CA ARG A 288 4.37 -33.41 3.01
C ARG A 288 4.60 -33.52 1.50
N ILE A 289 4.17 -32.50 0.77
CA ILE A 289 4.56 -32.30 -0.64
C ILE A 289 5.79 -31.38 -0.68
N THR A 290 6.77 -31.73 -1.53
CA THR A 290 7.98 -30.95 -1.70
C THR A 290 7.78 -29.93 -2.83
N ALA A 291 8.18 -28.69 -2.58
CA ALA A 291 8.30 -27.63 -3.57
C ALA A 291 9.79 -27.28 -3.74
N PRO A 292 10.29 -27.09 -4.97
CA PRO A 292 11.61 -26.50 -5.19
C PRO A 292 11.58 -25.01 -4.81
N ASP A 293 12.75 -24.36 -4.85
CA ASP A 293 12.86 -22.91 -4.69
C ASP A 293 12.14 -22.21 -5.85
N ASP A 294 11.42 -21.15 -5.52
CA ASP A 294 10.71 -20.32 -6.49
C ASP A 294 11.55 -19.10 -6.87
N ARG A 295 11.50 -18.72 -8.14
CA ARG A 295 12.13 -17.48 -8.61
C ARG A 295 11.20 -16.32 -8.30
N ILE A 296 11.69 -15.29 -7.61
CA ILE A 296 10.94 -14.06 -7.33
C ILE A 296 11.80 -12.86 -7.68
N VAL A 297 11.25 -11.95 -8.49
CA VAL A 297 11.90 -10.67 -8.76
C VAL A 297 11.53 -9.69 -7.65
N SER A 298 12.56 -9.09 -7.02
CA SER A 298 12.36 -8.06 -6.00
C SER A 298 11.85 -6.77 -6.64
N THR A 299 10.93 -6.09 -5.96
CA THR A 299 10.39 -4.78 -6.33
C THR A 299 10.89 -3.67 -5.40
N GLU A 300 11.86 -3.95 -4.54
CA GLU A 300 12.38 -3.01 -3.54
C GLU A 300 13.52 -2.15 -4.10
N PRO A 301 13.33 -0.82 -4.28
CA PRO A 301 14.35 0.06 -4.83
C PRO A 301 15.48 0.32 -3.83
N ASP A 302 16.51 1.04 -4.28
CA ASP A 302 17.63 1.45 -3.42
C ASP A 302 17.14 2.36 -2.27
N PRO A 303 17.63 2.15 -1.03
CA PRO A 303 17.31 2.98 0.13
C PRO A 303 17.71 4.46 -0.01
N ARG A 304 18.60 4.82 -0.95
CA ARG A 304 19.06 6.20 -1.16
C ARG A 304 18.12 6.97 -2.10
N ALA A 305 17.97 8.26 -1.84
CA ALA A 305 17.26 9.16 -2.75
C ALA A 305 17.99 9.21 -4.09
N MET A 306 17.25 9.38 -5.17
CA MET A 306 17.83 9.72 -6.47
C MET A 306 17.45 11.17 -6.77
N ALA A 307 18.41 11.98 -7.15
CA ALA A 307 18.18 13.41 -7.34
C ALA A 307 19.10 14.00 -8.40
N LEU A 308 18.61 15.06 -9.04
CA LEU A 308 19.43 16.09 -9.67
C LEU A 308 19.61 17.20 -8.62
N ALA A 309 20.83 17.51 -8.23
CA ALA A 309 21.10 18.47 -7.17
C ALA A 309 22.33 19.34 -7.47
N GLU A 310 22.37 20.54 -6.92
CA GLU A 310 23.60 21.32 -6.85
C GLU A 310 24.52 20.73 -5.78
N THR A 311 25.80 20.59 -6.12
CA THR A 311 26.85 20.12 -5.21
C THR A 311 28.03 21.09 -5.23
N ASP A 312 28.99 20.91 -4.33
CA ASP A 312 30.23 21.72 -4.30
C ASP A 312 31.00 21.69 -5.63
N ASP A 313 30.87 20.61 -6.41
CA ASP A 313 31.54 20.41 -7.71
C ASP A 313 30.65 20.78 -8.92
N GLY A 314 29.45 21.33 -8.68
CA GLY A 314 28.45 21.69 -9.70
C GLY A 314 27.19 20.81 -9.65
N VAL A 315 26.33 20.93 -10.66
CA VAL A 315 25.11 20.12 -10.75
C VAL A 315 25.46 18.66 -11.03
N ALA A 316 24.89 17.72 -10.29
CA ALA A 316 25.10 16.29 -10.45
C ALA A 316 23.79 15.50 -10.34
N PHE A 317 23.72 14.36 -11.05
CA PHE A 317 22.59 13.43 -11.00
C PHE A 317 23.02 12.05 -10.50
N GLY A 318 22.21 11.43 -9.64
CA GLY A 318 22.41 10.05 -9.20
C GLY A 318 21.86 9.79 -7.80
N TYR A 319 22.44 8.82 -7.09
CA TYR A 319 22.05 8.52 -5.71
C TYR A 319 22.58 9.58 -4.74
N PHE A 320 21.67 10.28 -4.09
CA PHE A 320 21.92 11.36 -3.16
C PHE A 320 22.11 10.84 -1.74
N THR A 321 23.23 11.21 -1.11
CA THR A 321 23.53 10.90 0.28
C THR A 321 24.44 11.98 0.86
N ASN A 322 24.00 12.66 1.93
CA ASN A 322 24.80 13.71 2.60
C ASN A 322 25.27 14.87 1.71
N GLY A 323 24.47 15.30 0.73
CA GLY A 323 24.88 16.36 -0.21
C GLY A 323 25.87 15.88 -1.29
N GLU A 324 26.29 14.61 -1.24
CA GLU A 324 27.07 13.98 -2.29
C GLU A 324 26.16 13.17 -3.21
N ILE A 325 26.52 13.13 -4.50
CA ILE A 325 25.86 12.33 -5.52
C ILE A 325 26.79 11.18 -5.92
N THR A 326 26.28 9.95 -5.86
CA THR A 326 26.91 8.80 -6.54
C THR A 326 26.31 8.68 -7.94
N PRO A 327 27.11 8.89 -9.01
CA PRO A 327 26.61 8.82 -10.38
C PRO A 327 26.10 7.42 -10.74
N ILE A 328 25.04 7.40 -11.54
CA ILE A 328 24.53 6.23 -12.24
C ILE A 328 25.22 6.16 -13.61
N PRO A 329 25.98 5.08 -13.91
CA PRO A 329 26.67 4.91 -15.18
C PRO A 329 25.73 5.05 -16.38
N GLY A 330 26.19 5.74 -17.43
CA GLY A 330 25.42 5.94 -18.67
C GLY A 330 24.34 7.01 -18.60
N LEU A 331 23.66 7.17 -17.45
CA LEU A 331 22.56 8.15 -17.31
C LEU A 331 23.02 9.53 -16.83
N SER A 332 23.94 9.58 -15.86
CA SER A 332 24.20 10.83 -15.12
C SER A 332 24.82 11.92 -15.97
N ASP A 333 25.82 11.55 -16.79
CA ASP A 333 26.49 12.51 -17.67
C ASP A 333 25.50 13.10 -18.68
N VAL A 334 24.67 12.27 -19.31
CA VAL A 334 23.65 12.72 -20.26
C VAL A 334 22.63 13.64 -19.58
N ILE A 335 22.14 13.26 -18.39
CA ILE A 335 21.14 14.05 -17.67
C ILE A 335 21.69 15.42 -17.28
N VAL A 336 22.91 15.49 -16.77
CA VAL A 336 23.55 16.76 -16.39
C VAL A 336 23.87 17.61 -17.62
N GLU A 337 24.49 17.02 -18.65
CA GLU A 337 24.91 17.75 -19.85
C GLU A 337 23.71 18.31 -20.64
N GLN A 338 22.58 17.61 -20.66
CA GLN A 338 21.42 18.02 -21.46
C GLN A 338 20.37 18.79 -20.64
N PHE A 339 20.03 18.31 -19.44
CA PHE A 339 18.79 18.71 -18.74
C PHE A 339 19.01 19.41 -17.38
N ALA A 340 20.26 19.71 -16.99
CA ALA A 340 20.51 20.64 -15.90
C ALA A 340 20.03 22.07 -16.26
N PRO A 341 19.89 23.00 -15.29
CA PRO A 341 19.50 24.39 -15.56
C PRO A 341 20.31 25.10 -16.65
N ASP A 342 21.63 24.85 -16.70
CA ASP A 342 22.55 25.37 -17.72
C ASP A 342 22.91 24.31 -18.79
N GLY A 343 22.09 23.27 -18.93
CA GLY A 343 22.29 22.16 -19.86
C GLY A 343 22.12 22.55 -21.33
N ALA A 344 22.67 21.73 -22.23
CA ALA A 344 22.70 21.98 -23.67
C ALA A 344 21.31 22.04 -24.33
N ALA A 345 20.28 21.45 -23.70
CA ALA A 345 18.92 21.49 -24.22
C ALA A 345 18.22 22.85 -24.00
N ASP A 346 18.73 23.70 -23.10
CA ASP A 346 18.11 24.96 -22.66
C ASP A 346 16.63 24.75 -22.24
N ASP A 347 16.38 23.60 -21.61
CA ASP A 347 15.05 23.11 -21.23
C ASP A 347 15.20 22.13 -20.05
N PRO A 348 15.32 22.65 -18.81
CA PRO A 348 15.70 21.86 -17.64
C PRO A 348 14.70 20.76 -17.32
N ALA A 349 15.19 19.70 -16.67
CA ALA A 349 14.35 18.62 -16.16
C ALA A 349 13.40 19.13 -15.06
N THR A 350 12.14 18.71 -15.11
CA THR A 350 11.13 18.90 -14.06
C THR A 350 10.71 17.58 -13.41
N SER A 351 10.95 16.45 -14.08
CA SER A 351 10.72 15.10 -13.55
C SER A 351 11.67 14.13 -14.22
N ILE A 352 12.23 13.22 -13.43
CA ILE A 352 13.12 12.16 -13.89
C ILE A 352 12.63 10.83 -13.30
N VAL A 353 12.41 9.84 -14.16
CA VAL A 353 12.05 8.47 -13.75
C VAL A 353 13.05 7.49 -14.33
N VAL A 354 13.58 6.59 -13.50
CA VAL A 354 14.63 5.63 -13.89
C VAL A 354 14.13 4.20 -13.76
N SER A 355 14.43 3.37 -14.76
CA SER A 355 14.06 1.95 -14.85
C SER A 355 14.67 1.12 -13.71
N PRO A 356 14.09 -0.05 -13.38
CA PRO A 356 14.60 -0.88 -12.29
C PRO A 356 16.07 -1.27 -12.51
N ASP A 357 16.45 -1.61 -13.74
CA ASP A 357 17.81 -2.01 -14.14
C ASP A 357 18.79 -0.84 -14.34
N LEU A 358 18.34 0.40 -14.13
CA LEU A 358 19.12 1.63 -14.32
C LEU A 358 19.62 1.87 -15.75
N MET A 359 19.02 1.19 -16.74
CA MET A 359 19.42 1.32 -18.14
C MET A 359 18.62 2.36 -18.92
N THR A 360 17.52 2.85 -18.38
CA THR A 360 16.66 3.84 -19.04
C THR A 360 16.23 4.93 -18.06
N ALA A 361 16.27 6.18 -18.51
CA ALA A 361 15.63 7.29 -17.83
C ALA A 361 14.64 8.00 -18.74
N ILE A 362 13.50 8.40 -18.18
CA ILE A 362 12.52 9.25 -18.83
C ILE A 362 12.57 10.62 -18.17
N VAL A 363 12.85 11.65 -18.96
CA VAL A 363 12.98 13.03 -18.49
C VAL A 363 11.84 13.87 -19.05
N ARG A 364 11.03 14.47 -18.18
CA ARG A 364 10.10 15.53 -18.56
C ARG A 364 10.77 16.87 -18.27
N THR A 365 10.65 17.79 -19.22
CA THR A 365 11.32 19.11 -19.18
C THR A 365 10.33 20.25 -18.94
N GLU A 366 10.80 21.47 -18.69
CA GLU A 366 9.95 22.66 -18.46
C GLU A 366 9.01 22.96 -19.63
N SER A 367 9.45 22.72 -20.87
CA SER A 367 8.62 22.85 -22.07
C SER A 367 7.49 21.81 -22.15
N GLY A 368 7.51 20.79 -21.29
CA GLY A 368 6.59 19.66 -21.28
C GLY A 368 7.05 18.47 -22.11
N ARG A 369 8.13 18.61 -22.91
CA ARG A 369 8.68 17.51 -23.72
C ARG A 369 9.14 16.35 -22.85
N MET A 370 8.92 15.13 -23.34
CA MET A 370 9.43 13.91 -22.73
C MET A 370 10.54 13.31 -23.58
N TRP A 371 11.64 13.01 -22.91
CA TRP A 371 12.86 12.46 -23.49
C TRP A 371 13.10 11.06 -22.94
N TRP A 372 13.57 10.19 -23.83
CA TRP A 372 14.10 8.88 -23.48
C TRP A 372 15.61 8.98 -23.45
N VAL A 373 16.25 8.51 -22.38
CA VAL A 373 17.70 8.41 -22.24
C VAL A 373 18.08 6.95 -22.07
N ASP A 374 19.00 6.47 -22.89
CA ASP A 374 19.52 5.09 -22.86
C ASP A 374 20.94 5.07 -22.27
N ALA A 375 21.15 4.27 -21.22
CA ALA A 375 22.43 4.20 -20.53
C ALA A 375 23.48 3.39 -21.31
N GLU A 376 23.09 2.51 -22.23
CA GLU A 376 24.02 1.61 -22.95
C GLU A 376 24.92 2.40 -23.91
N ASP A 377 24.33 3.33 -24.67
CA ASP A 377 25.03 4.13 -25.67
C ASP A 377 25.00 5.64 -25.39
N GLY A 378 24.32 6.07 -24.33
CA GLY A 378 24.17 7.48 -23.96
C GLY A 378 23.26 8.26 -24.92
N SER A 379 22.48 7.57 -25.75
CA SER A 379 21.54 8.22 -26.66
C SER A 379 20.38 8.86 -25.89
N TYR A 380 19.84 9.95 -26.47
CA TYR A 380 18.69 10.63 -25.94
C TYR A 380 17.82 11.18 -27.07
N ASP A 381 16.52 10.89 -27.01
CA ASP A 381 15.57 11.26 -28.05
C ASP A 381 14.25 11.71 -27.44
N VAL A 382 13.66 12.77 -28.00
CA VAL A 382 12.31 13.23 -27.64
C VAL A 382 11.28 12.34 -28.31
N PHE A 383 10.38 11.75 -27.52
CA PHE A 383 9.28 10.90 -28.02
C PHE A 383 7.89 11.53 -27.83
N ASN A 384 7.78 12.56 -27.00
CA ASN A 384 6.56 13.35 -26.83
C ASN A 384 6.91 14.85 -26.81
N TYR A 385 6.24 15.62 -27.66
CA TYR A 385 6.43 17.07 -27.83
C TYR A 385 5.34 17.93 -27.18
N GLU A 386 4.29 17.30 -26.67
CA GLU A 386 3.09 17.94 -26.11
C GLU A 386 3.27 18.15 -24.60
N LYS A 387 2.70 19.23 -24.08
CA LYS A 387 2.83 19.60 -22.65
C LYS A 387 1.62 19.15 -21.83
N GLU A 388 0.53 18.81 -22.49
CA GLU A 388 -0.80 18.44 -21.97
C GLU A 388 -0.82 17.00 -21.38
N TRP A 389 0.33 16.55 -20.87
CA TRP A 389 0.53 15.23 -20.30
C TRP A 389 1.04 15.33 -18.87
N THR A 390 0.58 14.45 -17.99
CA THR A 390 1.11 14.32 -16.62
C THR A 390 2.60 13.99 -16.64
N SER A 391 3.29 14.20 -15.52
CA SER A 391 4.61 13.61 -15.31
C SER A 391 4.60 12.11 -15.64
N PRO A 392 5.64 11.62 -16.33
CA PRO A 392 5.67 10.23 -16.77
C PRO A 392 5.81 9.30 -15.56
N SER A 393 5.25 8.11 -15.66
CA SER A 393 5.58 6.97 -14.82
C SER A 393 6.22 5.90 -15.69
N LEU A 394 7.15 5.13 -15.16
CA LEU A 394 7.73 3.98 -15.86
C LEU A 394 7.34 2.71 -15.10
N ASP A 395 6.99 1.64 -15.80
CA ASP A 395 6.66 0.37 -15.15
C ASP A 395 7.84 -0.62 -15.16
N ALA A 396 7.67 -1.73 -14.43
CA ALA A 396 8.70 -2.76 -14.32
C ALA A 396 8.97 -3.55 -15.62
N PHE A 397 8.20 -3.28 -16.69
CA PHE A 397 8.27 -3.94 -17.99
C PHE A 397 8.79 -3.00 -19.09
N GLY A 398 9.28 -1.81 -18.72
CA GLY A 398 9.86 -0.84 -19.64
C GLY A 398 8.84 0.01 -20.40
N TYR A 399 7.56 0.00 -20.00
CA TYR A 399 6.58 0.92 -20.57
C TYR A 399 6.55 2.24 -19.82
N VAL A 400 6.63 3.33 -20.57
CA VAL A 400 6.36 4.68 -20.07
C VAL A 400 4.85 4.90 -20.10
N TRP A 401 4.31 5.54 -19.07
CA TRP A 401 2.90 5.84 -18.89
C TRP A 401 2.74 7.34 -18.68
N SER A 402 1.72 7.93 -19.32
CA SER A 402 1.25 9.27 -18.99
C SER A 402 -0.26 9.35 -19.25
N ALA A 403 -0.92 10.33 -18.64
CA ALA A 403 -2.32 10.64 -18.87
C ALA A 403 -2.45 12.06 -19.44
N HIS A 404 -3.40 12.25 -20.34
CA HIS A 404 -3.69 13.57 -20.89
C HIS A 404 -4.41 14.42 -19.84
N LEU A 405 -3.98 15.67 -19.65
CA LEU A 405 -4.48 16.56 -18.60
C LEU A 405 -5.92 17.05 -18.89
N ASP A 406 -6.21 17.32 -20.17
CA ASP A 406 -7.48 17.92 -20.61
C ASP A 406 -8.45 16.90 -21.26
N GLU A 407 -8.01 15.64 -21.43
CA GLU A 407 -8.82 14.58 -22.05
C GLU A 407 -9.05 13.46 -21.03
N ALA A 408 -10.18 13.57 -20.35
CA ALA A 408 -10.63 12.68 -19.30
C ALA A 408 -10.44 11.19 -19.65
N GLY A 409 -9.62 10.49 -18.86
CA GLY A 409 -9.43 9.05 -19.00
C GLY A 409 -8.61 8.59 -20.21
N LEU A 410 -7.95 9.50 -20.94
CA LEU A 410 -6.97 9.15 -21.96
C LEU A 410 -5.63 8.85 -21.31
N PHE A 411 -5.31 7.57 -21.20
CA PHE A 411 -3.99 7.08 -20.79
C PHE A 411 -3.22 6.65 -22.02
N GLN A 412 -1.91 6.92 -22.04
CA GLN A 412 -1.03 6.51 -23.12
C GLN A 412 0.20 5.81 -22.57
N THR A 413 0.65 4.80 -23.31
CA THR A 413 1.89 4.08 -23.03
C THR A 413 2.84 4.15 -24.21
N TRP A 414 4.14 4.08 -23.93
CA TRP A 414 5.20 3.96 -24.92
C TRP A 414 6.13 2.82 -24.53
N ASN A 415 6.52 1.98 -25.49
CA ASN A 415 7.55 0.97 -25.31
C ASN A 415 8.94 1.52 -25.68
N ASP A 416 9.94 0.64 -25.64
CA ASP A 416 11.31 0.85 -26.11
C ASP A 416 11.40 1.28 -27.59
N GLU A 417 10.43 0.95 -28.43
CA GLU A 417 10.34 1.46 -29.82
C GLU A 417 9.71 2.86 -29.91
N ARG A 418 9.31 3.44 -28.76
CA ARG A 418 8.60 4.71 -28.64
C ARG A 418 7.25 4.72 -29.37
N ASP A 419 6.63 3.55 -29.53
CA ASP A 419 5.31 3.37 -30.14
C ASP A 419 4.20 3.78 -29.15
N PRO A 420 3.44 4.87 -29.42
CA PRO A 420 2.36 5.29 -28.55
C PRO A 420 1.16 4.35 -28.63
N ARG A 421 0.60 3.98 -27.47
CA ARG A 421 -0.62 3.18 -27.37
C ARG A 421 -1.57 3.74 -26.34
N GLU A 422 -2.77 4.07 -26.79
CA GLU A 422 -3.87 4.49 -25.92
C GLU A 422 -4.41 3.30 -25.12
N LEU A 423 -4.72 3.56 -23.86
CA LEU A 423 -5.33 2.61 -22.94
C LEU A 423 -6.66 3.16 -22.44
N ASN A 424 -7.66 2.29 -22.47
CA ASN A 424 -8.98 2.62 -21.97
C ASN A 424 -9.16 2.14 -20.52
N GLY A 425 -9.86 2.94 -19.73
CA GLY A 425 -10.24 2.63 -18.36
C GLY A 425 -10.61 3.87 -17.56
N LEU A 426 -11.10 3.67 -16.34
CA LEU A 426 -11.38 4.75 -15.39
C LEU A 426 -12.28 5.88 -15.93
N SER A 427 -13.34 5.52 -16.68
CA SER A 427 -14.28 6.48 -17.30
C SER A 427 -15.01 7.39 -16.32
N GLN A 428 -14.95 7.10 -15.02
CA GLN A 428 -15.46 7.98 -13.96
C GLN A 428 -14.61 9.24 -13.75
N LEU A 429 -13.37 9.26 -14.22
CA LEU A 429 -12.51 10.44 -14.16
C LEU A 429 -12.93 11.44 -15.24
N THR A 430 -13.04 12.71 -14.86
CA THR A 430 -13.28 13.83 -15.77
C THR A 430 -12.00 14.64 -16.02
N GLU A 431 -11.01 14.51 -15.15
CA GLU A 431 -9.68 15.16 -15.23
C GLU A 431 -8.66 14.22 -14.58
N VAL A 432 -7.41 14.24 -15.05
CA VAL A 432 -6.28 13.53 -14.44
C VAL A 432 -5.19 14.54 -14.10
N SER A 433 -4.66 14.47 -12.87
CA SER A 433 -3.62 15.39 -12.40
C SER A 433 -2.26 14.72 -12.22
N ALA A 434 -2.21 13.47 -11.77
CA ALA A 434 -0.98 12.70 -11.62
C ALA A 434 -1.26 11.21 -11.70
N ILE A 435 -0.26 10.45 -12.15
CA ILE A 435 -0.32 8.98 -12.19
C ILE A 435 0.98 8.39 -11.66
N GLN A 436 0.90 7.18 -11.11
CA GLN A 436 2.06 6.35 -10.90
C GLN A 436 1.73 4.86 -10.97
N VAL A 437 2.49 4.11 -11.75
CA VAL A 437 2.43 2.66 -11.81
C VAL A 437 3.21 2.08 -10.63
N SER A 438 2.63 1.08 -9.98
CA SER A 438 3.26 0.34 -8.88
C SER A 438 4.53 -0.38 -9.34
N ARG A 439 5.44 -0.64 -8.39
CA ARG A 439 6.75 -1.28 -8.65
C ARG A 439 6.64 -2.72 -9.14
N ASP A 440 5.53 -3.39 -8.86
CA ASP A 440 5.21 -4.71 -9.44
C ASP A 440 4.66 -4.63 -10.88
N GLY A 441 4.30 -3.42 -11.34
CA GLY A 441 3.76 -3.17 -12.69
C GLY A 441 2.32 -3.65 -12.90
N ALA A 442 1.66 -4.16 -11.86
CA ALA A 442 0.32 -4.74 -11.91
C ALA A 442 -0.79 -3.75 -11.52
N ARG A 443 -0.45 -2.62 -10.90
CA ARG A 443 -1.41 -1.62 -10.42
C ARG A 443 -1.00 -0.20 -10.81
N ILE A 444 -1.98 0.67 -10.97
CA ILE A 444 -1.79 2.10 -11.22
C ILE A 444 -2.58 2.91 -10.20
N ALA A 445 -1.95 3.98 -9.70
CA ALA A 445 -2.57 5.02 -8.90
C ALA A 445 -2.78 6.25 -9.77
N VAL A 446 -3.96 6.87 -9.65
CA VAL A 446 -4.37 8.03 -10.46
C VAL A 446 -5.05 9.04 -9.55
N THR A 447 -4.58 10.29 -9.57
CA THR A 447 -5.30 11.41 -8.95
C THR A 447 -5.95 12.27 -10.02
N GLY A 448 -7.09 12.86 -9.69
CA GLY A 448 -7.85 13.66 -10.65
C GLY A 448 -9.19 14.10 -10.08
N ARG A 449 -10.16 14.32 -10.96
CA ARG A 449 -11.55 14.60 -10.57
C ARG A 449 -12.51 13.52 -11.03
N ALA A 450 -13.46 13.16 -10.16
CA ALA A 450 -14.64 12.39 -10.50
C ALA A 450 -15.87 13.11 -9.93
N ASP A 451 -16.92 13.28 -10.73
CA ASP A 451 -18.10 14.08 -10.34
C ASP A 451 -17.75 15.46 -9.75
N ASN A 452 -16.73 16.11 -10.33
CA ASN A 452 -16.18 17.40 -9.91
C ASN A 452 -15.57 17.41 -8.48
N GLN A 453 -15.32 16.25 -7.89
CA GLN A 453 -14.62 16.08 -6.61
C GLN A 453 -13.18 15.59 -6.86
N PRO A 454 -12.17 16.16 -6.15
CA PRO A 454 -10.82 15.63 -6.17
C PRO A 454 -10.78 14.21 -5.59
N VAL A 455 -10.16 13.27 -6.30
CA VAL A 455 -10.13 11.85 -5.93
C VAL A 455 -8.77 11.23 -6.20
N LEU A 456 -8.46 10.19 -5.43
CA LEU A 456 -7.44 9.19 -5.70
C LEU A 456 -8.15 7.90 -6.10
N ILE A 457 -7.69 7.25 -7.15
CA ILE A 457 -8.20 5.97 -7.65
C ILE A 457 -7.01 5.01 -7.81
N VAL A 458 -7.24 3.74 -7.46
CA VAL A 458 -6.29 2.65 -7.71
C VAL A 458 -6.98 1.58 -8.54
N ALA A 459 -6.32 1.11 -9.58
CA ALA A 459 -6.82 0.05 -10.46
C ALA A 459 -5.72 -0.93 -10.85
N GLY A 460 -6.12 -2.11 -11.31
CA GLY A 460 -5.24 -3.10 -11.91
C GLY A 460 -4.86 -2.73 -13.34
N VAL A 461 -3.63 -3.07 -13.72
CA VAL A 461 -3.10 -2.95 -15.07
C VAL A 461 -3.25 -4.30 -15.76
N ARG A 462 -4.16 -4.37 -16.74
CA ARG A 462 -4.40 -5.57 -17.53
C ARG A 462 -3.34 -5.68 -18.60
N ARG A 463 -2.74 -6.87 -18.74
CA ARG A 463 -1.72 -7.15 -19.75
C ARG A 463 -2.06 -8.39 -20.57
N ASP A 464 -1.52 -8.44 -21.78
CA ASP A 464 -1.52 -9.67 -22.59
C ASP A 464 -0.41 -10.64 -22.13
N SER A 465 -0.28 -11.79 -22.82
CA SER A 465 0.73 -12.81 -22.50
C SER A 465 2.18 -12.35 -22.68
N ASP A 466 2.41 -11.27 -23.45
CA ASP A 466 3.73 -10.67 -23.68
C ASP A 466 4.00 -9.56 -22.64
N ALA A 467 3.19 -9.48 -21.58
CA ALA A 467 3.20 -8.42 -20.57
C ALA A 467 2.94 -7.01 -21.13
N ARG A 468 2.35 -6.88 -22.33
CA ARG A 468 2.01 -5.56 -22.88
C ARG A 468 0.76 -5.00 -22.21
N PRO A 469 0.74 -3.73 -21.80
CA PRO A 469 -0.49 -3.09 -21.31
C PRO A 469 -1.60 -3.14 -22.36
N VAL A 470 -2.81 -3.58 -21.95
CA VAL A 470 -4.00 -3.61 -22.82
C VAL A 470 -5.20 -2.86 -22.24
N GLY A 471 -5.12 -2.42 -20.98
CA GLY A 471 -6.10 -1.50 -20.39
C GLY A 471 -6.07 -1.52 -18.87
N LEU A 472 -6.95 -0.75 -18.24
CA LEU A 472 -7.13 -0.73 -16.79
C LEU A 472 -8.38 -1.50 -16.38
N SER A 473 -8.37 -2.12 -15.21
CA SER A 473 -9.55 -2.77 -14.61
C SER A 473 -10.49 -1.73 -13.97
N ALA A 474 -11.58 -2.22 -13.35
CA ALA A 474 -12.41 -1.38 -12.49
C ALA A 474 -11.62 -0.88 -11.26
N PRO A 475 -11.90 0.32 -10.76
CA PRO A 475 -11.22 0.85 -9.58
C PRO A 475 -11.50 -0.04 -8.35
N GLN A 476 -10.51 -0.16 -7.47
CA GLN A 476 -10.72 -0.76 -6.15
C GLN A 476 -11.70 0.08 -5.33
N ASP A 477 -11.52 1.40 -5.36
CA ASP A 477 -12.35 2.40 -4.71
C ASP A 477 -12.08 3.78 -5.32
N VAL A 478 -12.93 4.75 -4.98
CA VAL A 478 -12.74 6.18 -5.28
C VAL A 478 -12.54 6.91 -3.95
N TYR A 479 -11.30 7.29 -3.65
CA TYR A 479 -10.92 7.90 -2.38
C TYR A 479 -11.00 9.42 -2.48
N PRO A 480 -11.89 10.10 -1.72
CA PRO A 480 -11.97 11.56 -1.76
C PRO A 480 -10.70 12.22 -1.24
N LEU A 481 -10.26 13.28 -1.92
CA LEU A 481 -9.12 14.10 -1.53
C LEU A 481 -9.59 15.48 -1.03
N PRO A 482 -8.84 16.12 -0.11
CA PRO A 482 -9.19 17.44 0.41
C PRO A 482 -8.99 18.58 -0.61
N GLY A 483 -8.40 18.30 -1.77
CA GLY A 483 -8.11 19.24 -2.85
C GLY A 483 -7.43 18.52 -4.01
N ASP A 484 -7.13 19.25 -5.08
CA ASP A 484 -6.44 18.69 -6.25
C ASP A 484 -5.02 18.28 -5.86
N ALA A 485 -4.69 17.01 -6.11
CA ALA A 485 -3.35 16.50 -5.85
C ALA A 485 -2.39 16.85 -6.99
N GLN A 486 -1.21 17.33 -6.61
CA GLN A 486 -0.11 17.67 -7.54
C GLN A 486 0.74 16.45 -7.87
N ALA A 487 0.81 15.46 -6.97
CA ALA A 487 1.65 14.27 -7.15
C ALA A 487 1.06 13.04 -6.46
N VAL A 488 1.45 11.86 -6.93
CA VAL A 488 1.04 10.56 -6.40
C VAL A 488 2.21 9.57 -6.29
N ALA A 489 2.48 9.15 -5.06
CA ALA A 489 3.47 8.21 -4.53
C ALA A 489 2.98 6.77 -4.25
N TRP A 490 3.57 5.68 -4.75
CA TRP A 490 3.44 4.34 -4.13
C TRP A 490 4.40 4.24 -2.96
N VAL A 491 3.92 4.54 -1.75
CA VAL A 491 4.75 4.69 -0.55
C VAL A 491 4.99 3.40 0.23
N SER A 492 4.36 2.30 -0.22
CA SER A 492 4.70 0.92 0.12
C SER A 492 4.21 0.00 -1.01
N ASP A 493 4.24 -1.31 -0.80
CA ASP A 493 3.57 -2.25 -1.71
C ASP A 493 2.04 -2.21 -1.57
N THR A 494 1.49 -1.59 -0.52
CA THR A 494 0.06 -1.61 -0.18
C THR A 494 -0.53 -0.22 0.03
N ALA A 495 0.27 0.85 -0.03
CA ALA A 495 -0.17 2.21 0.22
C ALA A 495 0.28 3.19 -0.86
N VAL A 496 -0.60 4.17 -1.12
CA VAL A 496 -0.41 5.25 -2.08
C VAL A 496 -0.57 6.59 -1.36
N ALA A 497 0.37 7.51 -1.50
CA ALA A 497 0.27 8.87 -1.03
C ALA A 497 -0.15 9.82 -2.15
N ALA A 498 -1.21 10.59 -1.94
CA ALA A 498 -1.55 11.73 -2.78
C ALA A 498 -1.15 13.02 -2.06
N MET A 499 -0.33 13.85 -2.72
CA MET A 499 0.12 15.12 -2.17
C MET A 499 -0.77 16.25 -2.67
N VAL A 500 -1.34 17.02 -1.74
CA VAL A 500 -2.22 18.17 -1.99
C VAL A 500 -1.59 19.40 -1.35
N VAL A 501 -1.35 20.44 -2.15
CA VAL A 501 -0.81 21.73 -1.73
C VAL A 501 -1.88 22.78 -1.92
N SER A 502 -2.26 23.46 -0.83
CA SER A 502 -3.28 24.51 -0.85
C SER A 502 -3.02 25.55 0.22
N ASP A 503 -3.12 26.83 -0.13
CA ASP A 503 -2.87 27.98 0.75
C ASP A 503 -1.49 27.91 1.48
N GLY A 504 -0.44 27.50 0.75
CA GLY A 504 0.91 27.37 1.31
C GLY A 504 1.04 26.27 2.37
N ARG A 505 0.20 25.23 2.29
CA ARG A 505 0.26 24.07 3.18
C ARG A 505 0.20 22.78 2.39
N THR A 506 1.08 21.84 2.74
CA THR A 506 1.04 20.48 2.21
C THR A 506 0.19 19.57 3.08
N VAL A 507 -0.68 18.81 2.44
CA VAL A 507 -1.44 17.71 3.02
C VAL A 507 -1.13 16.46 2.22
N ILE A 508 -0.69 15.41 2.89
CA ILE A 508 -0.47 14.11 2.27
C ILE A 508 -1.60 13.20 2.72
N ARG A 509 -2.31 12.62 1.76
CA ARG A 509 -3.30 11.57 1.97
C ARG A 509 -2.64 10.23 1.66
N GLU A 510 -2.18 9.54 2.70
CA GLU A 510 -1.65 8.19 2.60
C GLU A 510 -2.82 7.20 2.66
N GLN A 511 -3.07 6.52 1.56
CA GLN A 511 -4.19 5.62 1.36
C GLN A 511 -3.67 4.19 1.21
N GLN A 512 -3.85 3.37 2.25
CA GLN A 512 -3.70 1.92 2.11
C GLN A 512 -4.80 1.39 1.19
N VAL A 513 -4.43 0.69 0.12
CA VAL A 513 -5.36 0.13 -0.85
C VAL A 513 -6.22 -0.91 -0.15
N GLY A 514 -7.55 -0.80 -0.24
CA GLY A 514 -8.45 -1.69 0.49
C GLY A 514 -8.48 -1.42 2.00
N ALA A 515 -8.36 -0.16 2.42
CA ALA A 515 -8.42 0.25 3.81
C ALA A 515 -8.79 1.74 3.94
N ARG A 516 -8.78 2.26 5.18
CA ARG A 516 -8.87 3.71 5.43
C ARG A 516 -7.52 4.38 5.21
N GLY A 517 -7.56 5.58 4.64
CA GLY A 517 -6.38 6.43 4.55
C GLY A 517 -6.12 7.25 5.82
N THR A 518 -4.88 7.68 5.99
CA THR A 518 -4.45 8.63 7.02
C THR A 518 -4.10 9.97 6.40
N ARG A 519 -4.07 11.02 7.23
CA ARG A 519 -3.70 12.36 6.81
C ARG A 519 -2.43 12.78 7.53
N LEU A 520 -1.47 13.27 6.77
CA LEU A 520 -0.24 13.86 7.26
C LEU A 520 -0.18 15.32 6.81
N THR A 521 0.50 16.15 7.59
CA THR A 521 0.63 17.58 7.31
C THR A 521 2.05 18.01 7.68
N PRO A 522 2.99 17.95 6.72
CA PRO A 522 4.34 18.49 6.90
C PRO A 522 4.30 19.97 7.30
N SER A 523 5.34 20.45 7.97
CA SER A 523 5.45 21.85 8.40
C SER A 523 6.03 22.78 7.32
N PHE A 524 6.23 22.26 6.11
CA PHE A 524 6.79 22.95 4.95
C PHE A 524 5.90 22.71 3.72
N VAL A 525 6.14 23.48 2.66
CA VAL A 525 5.49 23.29 1.37
C VAL A 525 6.35 22.33 0.54
N ALA A 526 5.76 21.21 0.15
CA ALA A 526 6.38 20.23 -0.73
C ALA A 526 5.94 20.45 -2.18
N GLU A 527 6.86 20.26 -3.11
CA GLU A 527 6.64 20.33 -4.56
C GLU A 527 6.59 18.94 -5.19
N ASP A 528 7.25 17.95 -4.58
CA ASP A 528 7.24 16.58 -5.09
C ASP A 528 7.26 15.53 -3.95
N ILE A 529 6.77 14.34 -4.27
CA ILE A 529 6.78 13.16 -3.41
C ILE A 529 7.22 11.95 -4.22
N THR A 530 8.18 11.20 -3.67
CA THR A 530 8.51 9.88 -4.18
C THR A 530 8.67 8.89 -3.04
N TYR A 531 8.74 7.61 -3.41
CA TYR A 531 8.98 6.53 -2.48
C TYR A 531 10.46 6.49 -2.08
N GLY A 532 10.72 6.00 -0.86
CA GLY A 532 12.05 5.52 -0.49
C GLY A 532 12.13 4.00 -0.54
N ASN A 533 12.36 3.36 0.60
CA ASN A 533 12.22 1.93 0.80
C ASN A 533 11.31 1.69 2.03
N PRO A 534 11.02 0.45 2.46
CA PRO A 534 10.22 0.20 3.66
C PRO A 534 10.80 0.84 4.94
N GLU A 535 12.10 1.15 4.94
CA GLU A 535 12.80 1.83 6.04
C GLU A 535 12.63 3.36 5.99
N SER A 536 12.29 3.92 4.82
CA SER A 536 12.05 5.33 4.56
C SER A 536 10.84 5.49 3.64
N SER A 537 9.63 5.35 4.20
CA SER A 537 8.40 5.17 3.41
C SER A 537 8.14 6.29 2.41
N GLU A 538 8.59 7.51 2.69
CA GLU A 538 8.32 8.69 1.86
C GLU A 538 9.52 9.63 1.81
N ARG A 539 9.71 10.24 0.64
CA ARG A 539 10.65 11.33 0.40
C ARG A 539 9.87 12.52 -0.16
N LEU A 540 10.14 13.70 0.36
CA LEU A 540 9.53 14.95 -0.11
C LEU A 540 10.61 15.92 -0.54
N LEU A 541 10.38 16.59 -1.67
CA LEU A 541 11.11 17.77 -2.08
C LEU A 541 10.32 19.00 -1.64
N ALA A 542 10.93 19.89 -0.86
CA ALA A 542 10.37 21.18 -0.51
C ALA A 542 10.61 22.24 -1.59
N ASP A 543 9.81 23.31 -1.59
CA ASP A 543 9.92 24.44 -2.52
C ASP A 543 11.22 25.25 -2.40
N ASP A 544 11.98 25.04 -1.33
CA ASP A 544 13.30 25.61 -1.11
C ASP A 544 14.46 24.67 -1.52
N GLY A 545 14.16 23.52 -2.14
CA GLY A 545 15.16 22.51 -2.54
C GLY A 545 15.57 21.57 -1.41
N SER A 546 14.99 21.68 -0.21
CA SER A 546 15.25 20.76 0.90
C SER A 546 14.64 19.39 0.66
N LEU A 547 15.44 18.33 0.83
CA LEU A 547 14.98 16.94 0.79
C LEU A 547 14.61 16.48 2.20
N TYR A 548 13.39 15.98 2.37
CA TYR A 548 12.93 15.38 3.62
C TYR A 548 12.65 13.89 3.45
N ILE A 549 12.99 13.12 4.48
CA ILE A 549 12.68 11.70 4.60
C ILE A 549 11.77 11.50 5.79
N ARG A 550 10.73 10.68 5.62
CA ARG A 550 9.84 10.34 6.73
C ARG A 550 10.45 9.27 7.62
N ASN A 551 10.47 9.56 8.91
CA ASN A 551 10.77 8.62 9.97
C ASN A 551 9.54 8.50 10.88
N THR A 552 8.83 7.37 10.75
CA THR A 552 7.55 7.06 11.41
C THR A 552 6.48 8.15 11.19
N THR A 553 6.42 9.15 12.06
CA THR A 553 5.45 10.26 12.03
C THR A 553 6.09 11.62 11.85
N SER A 554 7.43 11.68 11.83
CA SER A 554 8.21 12.92 11.70
C SER A 554 8.92 13.00 10.35
N TRP A 555 9.15 14.22 9.89
CA TRP A 555 9.95 14.50 8.70
C TRP A 555 11.33 14.99 9.13
N GLN A 556 12.37 14.35 8.61
CA GLN A 556 13.75 14.71 8.88
C GLN A 556 14.40 15.20 7.60
N GLN A 557 15.04 16.36 7.64
CA GLN A 557 15.80 16.86 6.49
C GLN A 557 17.01 15.94 6.26
N ALA A 558 17.14 15.44 5.02
CA ALA A 558 18.20 14.54 4.59
C ALA A 558 19.21 15.21 3.64
N GLY A 559 18.87 16.39 3.13
CA GLY A 559 19.72 17.20 2.25
C GLY A 559 19.07 18.52 1.84
N GLY A 560 19.77 19.26 1.00
CA GLY A 560 19.32 20.51 0.39
C GLY A 560 19.79 20.60 -1.06
N ASP A 561 19.45 21.71 -1.70
CA ASP A 561 19.87 22.07 -3.06
C ASP A 561 19.47 21.03 -4.13
N VAL A 562 18.39 20.28 -3.86
CA VAL A 562 17.79 19.35 -4.82
C VAL A 562 16.94 20.13 -5.80
N LEU A 563 17.25 19.96 -7.09
CA LEU A 563 16.53 20.57 -8.21
C LEU A 563 15.39 19.68 -8.69
N VAL A 564 15.63 18.37 -8.76
CA VAL A 564 14.63 17.36 -9.14
C VAL A 564 14.78 16.14 -8.25
N LEU A 565 13.69 15.72 -7.61
CA LEU A 565 13.61 14.46 -6.89
C LEU A 565 13.19 13.36 -7.89
N ALA A 566 14.12 12.47 -8.21
CA ALA A 566 13.89 11.43 -9.20
C ALA A 566 13.22 10.18 -8.60
N THR A 567 12.42 9.48 -9.40
CA THR A 567 11.75 8.24 -9.01
C THR A 567 12.45 7.03 -9.61
N GLN A 568 12.82 6.06 -8.77
CA GLN A 568 13.33 4.75 -9.19
C GLN A 568 12.18 3.72 -9.23
N THR A 569 11.99 3.03 -10.35
CA THR A 569 10.89 2.08 -10.52
C THR A 569 11.31 0.66 -10.14
N GLY A 570 11.50 0.42 -8.85
CA GLY A 570 11.85 -0.90 -8.30
C GLY A 570 13.35 -1.19 -8.23
N ALA A 571 13.71 -2.47 -8.07
CA ALA A 571 15.10 -2.90 -7.89
C ALA A 571 15.72 -3.37 -9.22
N PRO A 572 17.04 -3.21 -9.43
CA PRO A 572 17.72 -3.96 -10.47
C PRO A 572 17.57 -5.46 -10.16
N PRO A 573 17.30 -6.30 -11.17
CA PRO A 573 17.25 -7.74 -10.95
C PRO A 573 18.58 -8.18 -10.34
N MET A 574 18.52 -8.90 -9.22
CA MET A 574 19.71 -9.51 -8.62
C MET A 574 20.33 -10.42 -9.68
N THR A 575 21.42 -9.97 -10.32
CA THR A 575 22.24 -10.85 -11.13
C THR A 575 22.73 -11.93 -10.19
N ASP A 576 22.44 -13.17 -10.54
CA ASP A 576 22.81 -14.37 -9.78
C ASP A 576 24.32 -14.31 -9.46
N THR A 577 24.67 -13.73 -8.31
CA THR A 577 26.03 -13.81 -7.79
C THR A 577 26.16 -15.23 -7.32
N THR A 578 26.58 -16.09 -8.25
CA THR A 578 26.98 -17.45 -7.92
C THR A 578 28.00 -17.35 -6.78
N PRO A 579 27.82 -18.08 -5.67
CA PRO A 579 28.68 -17.97 -4.50
C PRO A 579 30.15 -18.32 -4.78
#